data_AF-A0A1H6EZS4-F1
#
_entry.id   AF-A0A1H6EZS4-F1
#
_cell.length_a   1.000
_cell.length_b   1.000
_cell.length_c   1.000
_cell.angle_alpha   90.00
_cell.angle_beta   90.00
_cell.angle_gamma   90.00
#
_symmetry.space_group_name_H-M   'P 1'
#
loop_
_entity.id
_entity.type
_entity.pdbx_description
1 polymer ?
#
loop_
_entity_poly.entity_id
_entity_poly.type
_entity_poly.pdbx_seq_one_letter_code
_entity_poly.pdbx_strand_id
1 'polypeptide(L)'
;MDGTLVIVGAPTEPISVDGMSLIVSRRSVAGSANGGIPETQEMLDFCAEHGILPETELIEASQINDAYERVLSSDVRYRFVIDAKTFS
;
A
#
# COMPACT_ATOMS: atom_id res chain seq x y z
N MET A 1 -1.29 -6.40 -24.95
CA MET A 1 -2.61 -7.09 -25.03
C MET A 1 -2.84 -7.76 -23.69
N ASP A 2 -4.08 -7.87 -23.22
CA ASP A 2 -4.48 -8.65 -22.03
C ASP A 2 -3.93 -8.17 -20.67
N GLY A 3 -3.66 -6.87 -20.52
CA GLY A 3 -3.21 -6.31 -19.24
C GLY A 3 -4.35 -6.03 -18.26
N THR A 4 -4.11 -6.26 -16.97
CA THR A 4 -5.01 -5.89 -15.87
C THR A 4 -4.46 -4.69 -15.11
N LEU A 5 -5.26 -3.63 -14.97
CA LEU A 5 -5.01 -2.57 -13.99
C LEU A 5 -5.66 -2.97 -12.66
N VAL A 6 -4.85 -3.15 -11.61
CA VAL A 6 -5.35 -3.45 -10.25
C VAL A 6 -5.32 -2.19 -9.40
N ILE A 7 -6.48 -1.76 -8.93
CA ILE A 7 -6.64 -0.58 -8.09
C ILE A 7 -6.57 -1.02 -6.62
N VAL A 8 -5.54 -0.54 -5.92
CA VAL A 8 -5.33 -0.76 -4.47
C VAL A 8 -5.42 0.54 -3.65
N GLY A 9 -5.52 1.70 -4.33
CA GLY A 9 -5.76 2.99 -3.70
C GLY A 9 -7.25 3.28 -3.54
N ALA A 10 -7.59 4.17 -2.60
CA ALA A 10 -8.96 4.58 -2.30
C ALA A 10 -9.11 6.11 -2.42
N PRO A 11 -9.12 6.67 -3.65
CA PRO A 11 -9.39 8.09 -3.83
C PRO A 11 -10.83 8.42 -3.45
N THR A 12 -11.06 9.65 -2.99
CA THR A 12 -12.41 10.16 -2.69
C THR A 12 -13.21 10.48 -3.94
N GLU A 13 -12.52 10.78 -5.05
CA GLU A 13 -13.15 11.02 -6.35
C GLU A 13 -13.35 9.73 -7.14
N PRO A 14 -14.44 9.62 -7.92
CA PRO A 14 -14.68 8.44 -8.76
C PRO A 14 -13.59 8.23 -9.81
N ILE A 15 -13.15 6.98 -9.95
CA ILE A 15 -12.24 6.59 -11.02
C ILE A 15 -13.05 6.36 -12.30
N SER A 16 -12.77 7.15 -13.34
CA SER A 16 -13.40 7.03 -14.66
C SER A 16 -12.53 6.21 -15.61
N VAL A 17 -13.15 5.34 -16.40
CA VAL A 17 -12.45 4.48 -17.38
C VAL A 17 -13.07 4.64 -18.76
N ASP A 18 -12.24 4.93 -19.76
CA ASP A 18 -12.66 4.94 -21.17
C ASP A 18 -12.81 3.50 -21.69
N GLY A 19 -14.01 3.14 -22.17
CA GLY A 19 -14.30 1.81 -22.67
C GLY A 19 -13.47 1.42 -23.89
N MET A 20 -13.15 2.38 -24.78
CA MET A 20 -12.33 2.09 -25.96
C MET A 20 -10.91 1.67 -25.58
N SER A 21 -10.35 2.27 -24.52
CA SER A 21 -9.05 1.88 -23.95
C SER A 21 -9.00 0.41 -23.49
N LEU A 22 -10.15 -0.15 -23.08
CA LEU A 22 -10.27 -1.56 -22.70
C LEU A 22 -10.46 -2.47 -23.92
N ILE A 23 -11.36 -2.10 -24.84
CA ILE A 23 -11.76 -2.91 -26.00
C ILE A 23 -10.57 -3.16 -26.93
N VAL A 24 -9.86 -2.12 -27.34
CA VAL A 24 -8.82 -2.22 -28.39
C VAL A 24 -7.69 -3.16 -28.00
N SER A 25 -7.38 -3.26 -26.70
CA SER A 25 -6.26 -4.05 -26.18
C SER A 25 -6.67 -5.24 -25.31
N ARG A 26 -7.97 -5.52 -25.19
CA ARG A 26 -8.56 -6.54 -24.30
C ARG A 26 -8.06 -6.39 -22.86
N ARG A 27 -8.09 -5.17 -22.33
CA ARG A 27 -7.63 -4.87 -20.95
C ARG A 27 -8.77 -5.03 -19.96
N SER A 28 -8.42 -5.26 -18.71
CA SER A 28 -9.35 -5.35 -17.57
C SER A 28 -8.96 -4.38 -16.46
N VAL A 29 -9.94 -4.07 -15.60
CA VAL A 29 -9.74 -3.30 -14.36
C VAL A 29 -10.28 -4.13 -13.21
N ALA A 30 -9.48 -4.28 -12.15
CA ALA A 30 -9.84 -5.03 -10.95
C ALA A 30 -9.52 -4.21 -9.69
N GLY A 31 -10.09 -4.57 -8.55
CA GLY A 31 -9.79 -3.97 -7.25
C GLY A 31 -9.36 -5.03 -6.24
N SER A 32 -8.50 -4.66 -5.30
CA SER A 32 -8.13 -5.49 -4.15
C SER A 32 -7.82 -4.60 -2.95
N ALA A 33 -8.31 -4.98 -1.78
CA ALA A 33 -8.07 -4.23 -0.55
C ALA A 33 -7.01 -4.90 0.33
N ASN A 34 -7.18 -6.18 0.66
CA ASN A 34 -6.28 -6.96 1.51
C ASN A 34 -6.30 -8.44 1.05
N GLY A 35 -5.28 -9.20 1.41
CA GLY A 35 -5.31 -10.67 1.34
C GLY A 35 -5.94 -11.29 2.58
N GLY A 36 -6.33 -12.56 2.50
CA GLY A 36 -6.72 -13.36 3.66
C GLY A 36 -5.52 -13.81 4.49
N ILE A 37 -5.80 -14.52 5.59
CA ILE A 37 -4.75 -15.01 6.50
C ILE A 37 -3.75 -15.95 5.78
N PRO A 38 -4.20 -16.94 4.99
CA PRO A 38 -3.25 -17.82 4.29
C PRO A 38 -2.37 -17.07 3.29
N GLU A 39 -2.95 -16.18 2.45
CA GLU A 39 -2.15 -15.42 1.47
C GLU A 39 -1.18 -14.45 2.16
N THR A 40 -1.56 -13.91 3.32
CA THR A 40 -0.66 -13.06 4.12
C THR A 40 0.52 -13.87 4.65
N GLN A 41 0.32 -15.11 5.09
CA GLN A 41 1.41 -15.98 5.52
C GLN A 41 2.36 -16.28 4.37
N GLU A 42 1.83 -16.65 3.20
CA GLU A 42 2.65 -16.90 1.99
C GLU A 42 3.45 -15.65 1.58
N MET A 43 2.85 -14.46 1.67
CA MET A 43 3.54 -13.19 1.40
C MET A 43 4.69 -12.94 2.38
N LEU A 44 4.48 -13.18 3.67
CA LEU A 44 5.53 -13.02 4.70
C LEU A 44 6.69 -14.01 4.48
N ASP A 45 6.37 -15.27 4.18
CA ASP A 45 7.38 -16.31 3.91
C ASP A 45 8.21 -15.95 2.67
N PHE A 46 7.56 -15.51 1.60
CA PHE A 46 8.23 -15.01 0.39
C PHE A 46 9.13 -13.81 0.67
N CYS A 47 8.66 -12.84 1.47
CA CYS A 47 9.47 -11.68 1.83
C CYS A 47 10.70 -12.08 2.64
N ALA A 48 10.56 -13.04 3.56
CA ALA A 48 11.67 -13.55 4.37
C ALA A 48 12.69 -14.30 3.51
N GLU A 49 12.24 -15.15 2.57
CA GLU A 49 13.12 -15.90 1.66
C GLU A 49 13.95 -14.96 0.76
N HIS A 50 13.35 -13.87 0.30
CA HIS A 50 13.98 -12.95 -0.66
C HIS A 50 14.59 -11.69 -0.03
N GLY A 51 14.53 -11.54 1.29
CA GLY A 51 15.06 -10.36 1.99
C GLY A 51 14.32 -9.06 1.64
N ILE A 52 13.02 -9.14 1.36
CA ILE A 52 12.18 -7.98 1.04
C ILE A 52 11.76 -7.32 2.35
N LEU A 53 12.26 -6.11 2.57
CA LEU A 53 11.98 -5.32 3.76
C LEU A 53 11.40 -3.95 3.38
N PRO A 54 10.48 -3.39 4.17
CA PRO A 54 10.03 -2.02 3.97
C PRO A 54 11.14 -1.01 4.34
N GLU A 55 11.20 0.12 3.64
CA GLU A 55 11.96 1.29 4.11
C GLU A 55 11.11 2.07 5.12
N THR A 56 11.63 2.21 6.33
CA THR A 56 10.88 2.75 7.47
C THR A 56 11.59 3.88 8.18
N GLU A 57 10.79 4.77 8.78
CA GLU A 57 11.23 5.77 9.75
C GLU A 57 10.64 5.39 11.12
N LEU A 58 11.50 5.08 12.09
CA LEU A 58 11.07 4.72 13.43
C LEU A 58 10.76 6.00 14.24
N ILE A 59 9.62 6.03 14.91
CA ILE A 59 9.20 7.14 15.78
C ILE A 59 8.82 6.64 17.17
N GLU A 60 8.95 7.50 18.18
CA GLU A 60 8.31 7.31 19.47
C GLU A 60 6.80 7.56 19.36
N ALA A 61 6.02 6.96 20.27
CA ALA A 61 4.57 7.13 20.32
C ALA A 61 4.15 8.59 20.55
N SER A 62 4.97 9.36 21.27
CA SER A 62 4.77 10.79 21.53
C SER A 62 4.80 11.64 20.25
N GLN A 63 5.44 11.15 19.18
CA GLN A 63 5.65 11.87 17.92
C GLN A 63 4.54 11.62 16.89
N ILE A 64 3.48 10.90 17.24
CA ILE A 64 2.45 10.45 16.29
C ILE A 64 1.77 11.61 15.53
N ASN A 65 1.54 12.74 16.18
CA ASN A 65 0.88 13.89 15.55
C ASN A 65 1.77 14.52 14.47
N ASP A 66 3.06 14.75 14.77
CA ASP A 66 4.01 15.30 13.80
C ASP A 66 4.23 14.33 12.64
N ALA A 67 4.32 13.02 12.93
CA ALA A 67 4.42 11.99 11.90
C ALA A 67 3.18 11.94 11.00
N TYR A 68 1.99 12.15 11.55
CA TYR A 68 0.74 12.17 10.77
C TYR A 68 0.69 13.35 9.79
N GLU A 69 1.09 14.56 10.20
CA GLU A 69 1.19 15.72 9.29
C GLU A 69 2.20 15.48 8.16
N ARG A 70 3.31 14.78 8.45
CA ARG A 70 4.28 14.35 7.44
C ARG A 70 3.68 13.33 6.46
N VAL A 71 2.84 12.39 6.92
CA VAL A 71 2.12 11.48 6.01
C VAL A 71 1.20 12.25 5.06
N LEU A 72 0.44 13.23 5.55
CA LEU A 72 -0.46 14.05 4.73
C LEU A 72 0.27 14.83 3.64
N SER A 73 1.46 15.34 3.95
CA SER A 73 2.32 16.05 2.99
C SER A 73 3.23 15.13 2.16
N SER A 74 3.12 13.81 2.34
CA SER A 74 4.00 12.78 1.72
C SER A 74 5.49 12.96 2.06
N ASP A 75 5.81 13.61 3.17
CA ASP A 75 7.16 13.80 3.70
C ASP A 75 7.62 12.58 4.54
N VAL A 76 7.68 11.41 3.91
CA VAL A 76 8.17 10.16 4.53
C VAL A 76 8.72 9.24 3.45
N ARG A 77 9.79 8.50 3.75
CA ARG A 77 10.36 7.49 2.84
C ARG A 77 10.50 6.13 3.53
N TYR A 78 9.53 5.22 3.47
CA TYR A 78 8.18 5.33 2.88
C TYR A 78 7.06 5.10 3.90
N ARG A 79 7.38 4.60 5.10
CA ARG A 79 6.42 4.28 6.16
C ARG A 79 6.98 4.67 7.52
N PHE A 80 6.14 5.29 8.36
CA PHE A 80 6.44 5.37 9.79
C PHE A 80 6.15 4.03 10.47
N VAL A 81 7.01 3.67 11.42
CA VAL A 81 6.78 2.58 12.38
C VAL A 81 6.90 3.17 13.77
N ILE A 82 5.91 2.92 14.63
CA ILE A 82 5.96 3.36 16.03
C ILE A 82 6.70 2.30 16.83
N ASP A 83 7.73 2.70 17.60
CA ASP A 83 8.34 1.79 18.57
C ASP A 83 7.37 1.54 19.72
N ALA A 84 6.76 0.36 19.74
CA ALA A 84 5.79 -0.04 20.75
C ALA A 84 6.35 0.00 22.19
N LYS A 85 7.67 0.00 22.40
CA LYS A 85 8.28 0.16 23.73
C LYS A 85 8.06 1.55 24.33
N THR A 86 7.69 2.52 23.50
CA THR A 86 7.43 3.91 23.90
C THR A 86 5.96 4.18 24.18
N PHE A 87 5.08 3.18 24.04
CA PHE A 87 3.71 3.27 24.51
C PHE A 87 3.70 3.37 26.03
N SER A 88 3.19 4.49 26.55
CA SER A 88 2.96 4.75 27.97
C SER A 88 1.75 4.01 28.50
#